data_AF-A0A2G8LD83-F1
#
_entry.id   AF-A0A2G8LD83-F1
#
_cell.length_a   1.000
_cell.length_b   1.000
_cell.length_c   1.000
_cell.angle_alpha   90.00
_cell.angle_beta   90.00
_cell.angle_gamma   90.00
#
_symmetry.space_group_name_H-M   'P 1'
#
loop_
_entity.id
_entity.type
_entity.pdbx_description
1 polymer ?
#
loop_
_entity_poly.entity_id
_entity_poly.type
_entity_poly.pdbx_seq_one_letter_code
_entity_poly.pdbx_strand_id
1 'polypeptide(L)'
;MNKVLPNYAGWDEFLDQFCKGLLPHGDWFEHNIYWWERRNEPNVLFIKYEDMKKDLRASVLQVSQFLAKSLTDEQLDNICENVTFNNMRKNPNVNPDSEGGLGTNWKKSNANHLTFLRKGIVGDWKNWFTVTQSEKFDELSRQKLAGTGLSFTFE
;
A
#
# COMPACT_ATOMS: atom_id res chain seq x y z
N MET A 1 25.66 -7.67 8.70
CA MET A 1 24.80 -6.48 8.48
C MET A 1 23.76 -6.86 7.44
N ASN A 2 22.49 -7.05 7.83
CA ASN A 2 21.42 -7.07 6.83
C ASN A 2 21.45 -5.73 6.10
N LYS A 3 21.30 -5.72 4.77
CA LYS A 3 21.17 -4.49 3.98
C LYS A 3 19.79 -3.90 4.26
N VAL A 4 19.63 -3.36 5.47
CA VAL A 4 18.40 -2.79 6.00
C VAL A 4 18.19 -1.45 5.33
N LEU A 5 16.96 -1.18 4.92
CA LEU A 5 16.50 0.02 4.23
C LEU A 5 17.19 1.31 4.74
N PRO A 6 17.48 2.28 3.86
CA PRO A 6 18.08 3.56 4.24
C PRO A 6 17.27 4.24 5.36
N ASN A 7 18.00 4.85 6.28
CA ASN A 7 17.40 5.70 7.31
C ASN A 7 17.38 7.14 6.80
N TYR A 8 16.29 7.85 7.05
CA TYR A 8 16.11 9.26 6.67
C TYR A 8 16.08 10.11 7.94
N ALA A 9 16.65 11.31 7.90
CA ALA A 9 16.68 12.25 9.03
C ALA A 9 15.28 12.74 9.43
N GLY A 10 14.29 12.61 8.55
CA GLY A 10 12.90 12.94 8.85
C GLY A 10 11.99 12.87 7.62
N TRP A 11 10.75 13.33 7.81
CA TRP A 11 9.73 13.36 6.77
C TRP A 11 10.16 14.15 5.53
N ASP A 12 10.76 15.33 5.72
CA ASP A 12 11.13 16.20 4.60
C ASP A 12 12.19 15.58 3.69
N GLU A 13 13.21 14.94 4.27
CA GLU A 13 14.23 14.22 3.50
C GLU A 13 13.62 13.00 2.79
N PHE A 14 12.79 12.23 3.49
CA PHE A 14 12.11 11.08 2.88
C PHE A 14 11.25 11.50 1.68
N LEU A 15 10.46 12.57 1.82
CA LEU A 15 9.59 13.09 0.76
C LEU A 15 10.40 13.61 -0.43
N ASP A 16 11.50 14.33 -0.19
CA ASP A 16 12.39 14.82 -1.26
C ASP A 16 13.00 13.65 -2.06
N GLN A 17 13.50 12.63 -1.36
CA GLN A 17 14.04 11.41 -2.00
C GLN A 17 12.96 10.62 -2.75
N PHE A 18 11.74 10.54 -2.20
CA PHE A 18 10.56 9.96 -2.87
C PHE A 18 10.27 10.67 -4.19
N CYS A 19 10.14 11.99 -4.17
CA CYS A 19 9.83 12.79 -5.35
C CYS A 19 10.91 12.73 -6.44
N LYS A 20 12.17 12.46 -6.06
CA LYS A 20 13.30 12.26 -6.97
C LYS A 20 13.43 10.83 -7.49
N GLY A 21 12.61 9.89 -7.01
CA GLY A 21 12.70 8.48 -7.37
C GLY A 21 13.94 7.77 -6.82
N LEU A 22 14.51 8.27 -5.72
CA LEU A 22 15.76 7.80 -5.13
C LEU A 22 15.57 6.82 -3.98
N LEU A 23 14.33 6.40 -3.71
CA LEU A 23 14.03 5.37 -2.72
C LEU A 23 14.42 3.97 -3.22
N PRO A 24 14.57 3.00 -2.30
CA PRO A 24 14.63 1.59 -2.68
C PRO A 24 13.46 1.24 -3.60
N HIS A 25 13.74 0.47 -4.64
CA HIS A 25 12.80 0.09 -5.72
C HIS A 25 12.46 1.18 -6.75
N GLY A 26 13.04 2.38 -6.64
CA GLY A 26 13.03 3.41 -7.71
C GLY A 26 11.85 4.39 -7.64
N ASP A 27 11.52 4.98 -8.80
CA ASP A 27 10.44 5.96 -8.95
C ASP A 27 9.06 5.30 -8.85
N TRP A 28 8.25 5.78 -7.91
CA TRP A 28 6.91 5.24 -7.66
C TRP A 28 5.96 5.44 -8.84
N PHE A 29 6.04 6.56 -9.55
CA PHE A 29 5.18 6.82 -10.71
C PHE A 29 5.52 5.87 -11.85
N GLU A 30 6.81 5.74 -12.20
CA GLU A 30 7.26 4.82 -13.24
C GLU A 30 6.86 3.38 -12.95
N HIS A 31 7.03 2.92 -11.70
CA HIS A 31 6.61 1.58 -11.28
C HIS A 31 5.11 1.34 -11.50
N ASN A 32 4.26 2.31 -11.10
CA ASN A 32 2.81 2.16 -11.24
C ASN A 32 2.36 2.26 -12.70
N ILE A 33 2.94 3.17 -13.49
CA ILE A 33 2.63 3.32 -14.92
C ILE A 33 2.99 2.05 -15.67
N TYR A 34 4.16 1.47 -15.40
CA TYR A 34 4.61 0.23 -16.04
C TYR A 34 3.59 -0.91 -15.92
N TRP A 35 3.02 -1.10 -14.72
CA TRP A 35 1.98 -2.11 -14.48
C TRP A 35 0.60 -1.68 -14.99
N TRP A 36 0.29 -0.39 -14.94
CA TRP A 36 -0.95 0.16 -15.48
C TRP A 36 -1.06 -0.06 -16.99
N GLU A 37 0.01 0.13 -17.75
CA GLU A 37 0.05 -0.14 -19.20
C GLU A 37 -0.25 -1.62 -19.53
N ARG A 38 0.05 -2.52 -18.59
CA ARG A 38 -0.12 -3.98 -18.72
C ARG A 38 -1.40 -4.51 -18.08
N ARG A 39 -2.26 -3.64 -17.55
CA ARG A 39 -3.48 -4.04 -16.83
C ARG A 39 -4.48 -4.86 -17.65
N ASN A 40 -4.35 -4.85 -18.98
CA ASN A 40 -5.20 -5.62 -19.88
C ASN A 40 -4.55 -6.96 -20.32
N GLU A 41 -3.34 -7.25 -19.86
CA GLU A 41 -2.71 -8.55 -20.10
C GLU A 41 -3.46 -9.64 -19.30
N PRO A 42 -3.62 -10.85 -19.87
CA PRO A 42 -4.47 -11.89 -19.27
C PRO A 42 -3.99 -12.36 -17.89
N ASN A 43 -2.70 -12.19 -17.59
CA ASN A 43 -2.08 -12.64 -16.33
C ASN A 43 -1.70 -11.47 -15.41
N VAL A 44 -2.30 -10.29 -15.61
CA VAL A 44 -2.07 -9.11 -14.76
C VAL A 44 -3.40 -8.63 -14.19
N LEU A 45 -3.49 -8.56 -12.87
CA LEU A 45 -4.59 -7.90 -12.17
C LEU A 45 -4.06 -6.62 -11.51
N PHE A 46 -4.46 -5.47 -12.04
CA PHE A 46 -4.16 -4.17 -11.41
C PHE A 46 -5.27 -3.82 -10.41
N ILE A 47 -4.92 -3.73 -9.13
CA ILE A 47 -5.85 -3.37 -8.05
C ILE A 47 -5.28 -2.22 -7.22
N LYS A 48 -6.12 -1.27 -6.83
CA LYS A 48 -5.72 -0.13 -6.00
C LYS A 48 -6.13 -0.35 -4.55
N TYR A 49 -5.29 0.14 -3.64
CA TYR A 49 -5.55 0.02 -2.21
C TYR A 49 -6.88 0.67 -1.81
N GLU A 50 -7.20 1.81 -2.43
CA GLU A 50 -8.37 2.59 -2.09
C GLU A 50 -9.67 1.96 -2.59
N ASP A 51 -9.61 1.25 -3.71
CA ASP A 51 -10.74 0.45 -4.19
C ASP A 51 -11.04 -0.71 -3.21
N MET A 52 -10.00 -1.36 -2.65
CA MET A 52 -10.17 -2.37 -1.60
C MET A 52 -10.73 -1.79 -0.30
N LYS A 53 -10.36 -0.55 0.04
CA LYS A 53 -10.89 0.13 1.22
C LYS A 53 -12.33 0.59 1.03
N LYS A 54 -12.72 0.95 -0.20
CA LYS A 54 -14.07 1.37 -0.55
C LYS A 54 -15.04 0.20 -0.63
N ASP A 55 -14.64 -0.89 -1.27
CA ASP A 55 -15.43 -2.12 -1.38
C ASP A 55 -14.52 -3.35 -1.36
N LEU A 56 -14.34 -3.90 -0.15
CA LEU A 56 -13.53 -5.10 0.06
C LEU A 56 -14.14 -6.32 -0.64
N ARG A 57 -15.46 -6.48 -0.62
CA ARG A 57 -16.13 -7.66 -1.19
C ARG A 57 -15.95 -7.68 -2.70
N ALA A 58 -16.18 -6.55 -3.38
CA ALA A 58 -15.95 -6.43 -4.81
C ALA A 58 -14.50 -6.74 -5.18
N SER A 59 -13.54 -6.28 -4.38
CA SER A 59 -12.12 -6.55 -4.58
C SER A 59 -11.77 -8.04 -4.43
N VAL A 60 -12.30 -8.70 -3.39
CA VAL A 60 -12.11 -10.15 -3.19
C VAL A 60 -12.73 -10.94 -4.34
N LEU A 61 -13.92 -10.56 -4.80
CA LEU A 61 -14.58 -11.18 -5.96
C LEU A 61 -13.77 -10.99 -7.24
N GLN A 62 -13.22 -9.80 -7.47
CA GLN A 62 -12.36 -9.51 -8.63
C GLN A 62 -11.11 -10.41 -8.62
N VAL A 63 -10.47 -10.57 -7.46
CA VAL A 63 -9.31 -11.48 -7.31
C VAL A 63 -9.71 -12.94 -7.55
N SER A 64 -10.87 -13.39 -7.03
CA SER A 64 -11.31 -14.77 -7.23
C SER A 64 -11.62 -15.06 -8.70
N GLN A 65 -12.27 -14.14 -9.40
CA GLN A 65 -12.55 -14.23 -10.83
C GLN A 65 -11.26 -14.28 -11.66
N PHE A 66 -10.29 -13.42 -11.34
CA PHE A 66 -8.99 -13.42 -11.99
C PHE A 66 -8.24 -14.75 -11.82
N LEU A 67 -8.32 -15.37 -10.64
CA LEU A 67 -7.74 -16.68 -10.35
C LEU A 67 -8.59 -17.87 -10.86
N ALA A 68 -9.65 -17.60 -11.62
CA ALA A 68 -10.62 -18.60 -12.10
C ALA A 68 -11.19 -19.48 -10.98
N LYS A 69 -11.51 -18.86 -9.83
CA LYS A 69 -12.14 -19.51 -8.67
C LYS A 69 -13.58 -19.02 -8.52
N SER A 70 -14.51 -19.98 -8.54
CA SER A 70 -15.90 -19.77 -8.15
C SER A 70 -16.01 -19.90 -6.63
N LEU A 71 -16.45 -18.83 -5.98
CA LEU A 71 -16.68 -18.79 -4.54
C LEU A 71 -18.18 -18.64 -4.26
N THR A 72 -18.67 -19.31 -3.23
CA THR A 72 -20.02 -19.05 -2.71
C THR A 72 -20.05 -17.73 -1.95
N ASP A 73 -21.24 -17.17 -1.72
CA ASP A 73 -21.38 -15.95 -0.92
C ASP A 73 -20.80 -16.10 0.48
N GLU A 74 -21.00 -17.26 1.11
CA GLU A 74 -20.44 -17.60 2.42
C GLU A 74 -18.91 -17.64 2.39
N GLN A 75 -18.30 -18.19 1.33
CA GLN A 75 -16.84 -18.19 1.19
C GLN A 75 -16.30 -16.78 1.00
N LEU A 76 -16.96 -15.95 0.20
CA LEU A 76 -16.61 -14.53 0.03
C LEU A 76 -16.73 -13.76 1.35
N ASP A 77 -17.81 -13.95 2.10
CA ASP A 77 -18.03 -13.32 3.41
C ASP A 77 -16.95 -13.73 4.40
N ASN A 78 -16.65 -15.03 4.47
CA ASN A 78 -15.60 -15.55 5.34
C ASN A 78 -14.21 -14.97 4.99
N ILE A 79 -13.87 -14.87 3.70
CA ILE A 79 -12.61 -14.24 3.28
C ILE A 79 -12.60 -12.77 3.69
N CYS A 80 -13.67 -12.02 3.39
CA CYS A 80 -13.78 -10.59 3.73
C CYS A 80 -13.59 -10.35 5.22
N GLU A 81 -14.22 -11.16 6.08
CA GLU A 81 -14.07 -11.06 7.53
C GLU A 81 -12.61 -11.30 7.95
N ASN A 82 -11.97 -12.37 7.45
CA ASN A 82 -10.59 -12.71 7.82
C ASN A 82 -9.55 -11.67 7.37
N VAL A 83 -9.79 -11.00 6.24
CA VAL A 83 -8.86 -9.99 5.68
C VAL A 83 -9.19 -8.57 6.12
N THR A 84 -10.12 -8.37 7.07
CA THR A 84 -10.28 -7.06 7.71
C THR A 84 -8.98 -6.65 8.41
N PHE A 85 -8.72 -5.33 8.47
CA PHE A 85 -7.53 -4.82 9.15
C PHE A 85 -7.41 -5.31 10.60
N ASN A 86 -8.52 -5.35 11.34
CA ASN A 86 -8.54 -5.79 12.73
C ASN A 86 -8.20 -7.28 12.89
N ASN A 87 -8.72 -8.14 12.00
CA ASN A 87 -8.44 -9.57 12.07
C ASN A 87 -7.01 -9.88 11.59
N MET A 88 -6.56 -9.24 10.51
CA MET A 88 -5.15 -9.35 10.07
C MET A 88 -4.18 -8.85 11.14
N ARG A 89 -4.50 -7.77 11.87
CA ARG A 89 -3.67 -7.25 12.96
C ARG A 89 -3.49 -8.23 14.12
N LYS A 90 -4.45 -9.12 14.36
CA LYS A 90 -4.36 -10.13 15.40
C LYS A 90 -3.73 -11.45 14.92
N ASN A 91 -3.66 -11.65 13.60
CA ASN A 91 -3.26 -12.92 13.03
C ASN A 91 -1.72 -13.07 12.96
N PRO A 92 -1.11 -14.03 13.69
CA PRO A 92 0.34 -14.22 13.76
C PRO A 92 0.99 -14.64 12.45
N ASN A 93 0.21 -15.16 11.50
CA ASN A 93 0.73 -15.60 10.20
C ASN A 93 0.95 -14.42 9.23
N VAL A 94 0.36 -13.25 9.51
CA VAL A 94 0.45 -12.07 8.63
C VAL A 94 0.90 -10.81 9.37
N ASN A 95 0.76 -10.77 10.70
CA ASN A 95 1.29 -9.70 11.53
C ASN A 95 2.45 -10.23 12.40
N PRO A 96 3.71 -9.97 12.02
CA PRO A 96 4.85 -10.40 12.82
C PRO A 96 4.91 -9.72 14.19
N ASP A 97 4.15 -8.64 14.42
CA ASP A 97 4.11 -7.94 15.69
C ASP A 97 3.01 -8.42 16.64
N SER A 98 2.08 -9.27 16.19
CA SER A 98 1.00 -9.80 17.02
C SER A 98 1.50 -10.85 18.04
N GLU A 99 0.64 -11.21 18.98
CA GLU A 99 0.89 -12.33 19.88
C GLU A 99 1.08 -13.62 19.07
N GLY A 100 2.16 -14.35 19.36
CA GLY A 100 2.55 -15.55 18.60
C GLY A 100 3.17 -15.30 17.22
N GLY A 101 3.31 -14.04 16.79
CA GLY A 101 4.01 -13.69 15.55
C GLY A 101 5.52 -13.91 15.65
N LEU A 102 6.20 -14.08 14.52
CA LEU A 102 7.65 -14.35 14.47
C LEU A 102 8.52 -13.23 15.05
N GLY A 103 7.94 -12.07 15.35
CA GLY A 103 8.65 -10.88 15.79
C GLY A 103 9.47 -10.29 14.66
N THR A 104 9.27 -9.01 14.35
CA THR A 104 10.21 -8.31 13.48
C THR A 104 11.45 -7.91 14.28
N ASN A 105 12.65 -8.02 13.67
CA ASN A 105 13.83 -7.36 14.21
C ASN A 105 13.68 -5.81 14.24
N TRP A 106 12.62 -5.28 13.61
CA TRP A 106 12.23 -3.86 13.64
C TRP A 106 11.92 -3.36 15.06
N LYS A 107 11.36 -4.22 15.93
CA LYS A 107 11.09 -3.88 17.34
C LYS A 107 12.35 -3.53 18.13
N LYS A 108 13.55 -3.96 17.68
CA LYS A 108 14.82 -3.75 18.39
C LYS A 108 15.57 -2.50 17.96
N SER A 109 15.20 -1.88 16.83
CA SER A 109 16.00 -0.81 16.22
C SER A 109 15.50 0.61 16.47
N ASN A 110 14.29 0.82 17.00
CA ASN A 110 13.72 2.15 17.17
C ASN A 110 12.99 2.31 18.52
N ALA A 111 13.32 3.40 19.24
CA ALA A 111 12.69 3.80 20.50
C ALA A 111 11.20 4.16 20.37
N ASN A 112 10.70 4.30 19.13
CA ASN A 112 9.30 4.46 18.80
C ASN A 112 8.79 3.15 18.17
N HIS A 113 7.84 2.50 18.84
CA HIS A 113 7.28 1.20 18.45
C HIS A 113 6.54 1.27 17.09
N LEU A 114 7.29 1.20 15.99
CA LEU A 114 6.74 1.06 14.64
C LEU A 114 6.17 -0.34 14.50
N THR A 115 4.86 -0.44 14.24
CA THR A 115 4.18 -1.70 13.96
C THR A 115 4.00 -1.90 12.45
N PHE A 116 4.11 -3.15 11.99
CA PHE A 116 3.95 -3.57 10.60
C PHE A 116 2.56 -3.22 10.07
N LEU A 117 1.50 -3.62 10.79
CA LEU A 117 0.13 -3.15 10.54
C LEU A 117 -0.14 -1.91 11.39
N ARG A 118 -0.04 -0.74 10.77
CA ARG A 118 -0.03 0.57 11.44
C ARG A 118 -1.42 1.19 11.65
N LYS A 119 -2.09 1.61 10.57
CA LYS A 119 -3.42 2.27 10.63
C LYS A 119 -4.49 1.67 9.71
N GLY A 120 -4.12 1.24 8.49
CA GLY A 120 -5.06 0.60 7.56
C GLY A 120 -6.16 1.53 7.02
N ILE A 121 -5.83 2.81 6.80
CA ILE A 121 -6.76 3.85 6.33
C ILE A 121 -6.23 4.57 5.09
N VAL A 122 -7.14 5.13 4.30
CA VAL A 122 -6.86 6.10 3.23
C VAL A 122 -6.82 7.50 3.85
N GLY A 123 -6.00 8.41 3.31
CA GLY A 123 -5.97 9.80 3.76
C GLY A 123 -5.03 10.13 4.92
N ASP A 124 -4.25 9.17 5.43
CA ASP A 124 -3.31 9.46 6.55
C ASP A 124 -2.20 10.45 6.17
N TRP A 125 -1.95 10.67 4.88
CA TRP A 125 -0.99 11.64 4.38
C TRP A 125 -1.24 13.06 4.92
N LYS A 126 -2.50 13.42 5.21
CA LYS A 126 -2.88 14.72 5.81
C LYS A 126 -2.24 14.99 7.17
N ASN A 127 -1.80 13.95 7.87
CA ASN A 127 -1.12 14.07 9.16
C ASN A 127 0.40 14.29 9.02
N TRP A 128 0.94 14.27 7.79
CA TRP A 128 2.37 14.35 7.51
C TRP A 128 2.72 15.52 6.60
N PHE A 129 1.93 15.74 5.56
CA PHE A 129 2.17 16.80 4.60
C PHE A 129 1.81 18.17 5.19
N THR A 130 2.71 19.14 5.03
CA THR A 130 2.34 20.55 5.05
C THR A 130 1.55 20.91 3.77
N VAL A 131 0.80 22.01 3.79
CA VAL A 131 0.07 22.50 2.61
C VAL A 131 1.00 22.65 1.40
N THR A 132 2.14 23.32 1.57
CA THR A 132 3.13 23.51 0.50
C THR A 132 3.69 22.19 -0.05
N GLN A 133 3.88 21.18 0.81
CA GLN A 133 4.32 19.86 0.35
C GLN A 133 3.23 19.15 -0.44
N SER A 134 1.98 19.25 -0.01
CA SER A 134 0.83 18.67 -0.72
C SER A 134 0.71 19.26 -2.12
N GLU A 135 0.70 20.59 -2.24
CA GLU A 135 0.58 21.28 -3.53
C GLU A 135 1.70 20.89 -4.51
N LYS A 136 2.94 20.80 -4.01
CA LYS A 136 4.08 20.34 -4.83
C LYS A 136 3.92 18.90 -5.29
N PHE A 137 3.44 18.01 -4.41
CA PHE A 137 3.23 16.61 -4.73
C PHE A 137 2.06 16.43 -5.72
N ASP A 138 1.01 17.24 -5.60
CA ASP A 138 -0.13 17.24 -6.52
C ASP A 138 0.28 17.69 -7.92
N GLU A 139 1.10 18.75 -8.03
CA GLU A 139 1.69 19.18 -9.29
C GLU A 139 2.55 18.08 -9.92
N LEU A 140 3.47 17.50 -9.13
CA LEU A 140 4.34 16.41 -9.60
C LEU A 140 3.52 15.21 -10.07
N SER A 141 2.50 14.82 -9.31
CA SER A 141 1.63 13.69 -9.63
C SER A 141 0.86 13.93 -10.92
N ARG A 142 0.30 15.12 -11.11
CA ARG A 142 -0.37 15.50 -12.35
C ARG A 142 0.58 15.47 -13.53
N GLN A 143 1.81 15.97 -13.40
CA GLN A 143 2.81 15.93 -14.47
C GLN A 143 3.21 14.50 -14.82
N LYS A 144 3.55 13.69 -13.82
CA LYS A 144 4.04 12.30 -13.99
C LYS A 144 2.97 11.36 -14.54
N LEU A 145 1.70 11.56 -14.18
CA LEU A 145 0.58 10.72 -14.62
C LEU A 145 -0.14 11.24 -15.87
N ALA A 146 0.23 12.43 -16.37
CA ALA A 146 -0.40 13.04 -17.54
C ALA A 146 -0.37 12.08 -18.75
N GLY A 147 -1.52 11.92 -19.41
CA GLY A 147 -1.65 11.08 -20.61
C GLY A 147 -1.71 9.57 -20.36
N THR A 148 -1.44 9.09 -19.15
CA THR A 148 -1.46 7.64 -18.83
C THR A 148 -2.86 7.09 -18.60
N GLY A 149 -3.81 7.96 -18.24
CA GLY A 149 -5.16 7.58 -17.79
C GLY A 149 -5.19 6.93 -16.41
N LEU A 150 -4.05 6.78 -15.73
CA LEU A 150 -3.99 6.30 -14.35
C LEU A 150 -4.35 7.42 -13.38
N SER A 151 -5.25 7.12 -12.46
CA SER A 151 -5.62 8.02 -11.36
C SER A 151 -5.73 7.28 -10.03
N PHE A 152 -5.41 8.00 -8.97
CA PHE A 152 -5.48 7.52 -7.59
C PHE A 152 -6.50 8.35 -6.81
N THR A 153 -7.13 7.70 -5.84
CA THR A 153 -7.99 8.34 -4.86
C THR A 153 -7.15 8.48 -3.60
N PHE A 154 -6.98 9.68 -3.06
CA PHE A 154 -6.13 9.88 -1.87
C PHE A 154 -6.92 10.06 -0.57
N GLU A 155 -8.26 10.05 -0.65
CA GLU A 155 -9.21 10.25 0.45
C GLU A 155 -10.59 9.68 0.14
#